data_AF-A0A2V6M105-F1
#
_entry.id   AF-A0A2V6M105-F1
#
_cell.length_a   1.000
_cell.length_b   1.000
_cell.length_c   1.000
_cell.angle_alpha   90.00
_cell.angle_beta   90.00
_cell.angle_gamma   90.00
#
_symmetry.space_group_name_H-M   'P 1'
#
loop_
_entity.id
_entity.type
_entity.pdbx_description
1 polymer ?
#
loop_
_entity_poly.entity_id
_entity_poly.type
_entity_poly.pdbx_seq_one_letter_code
_entity_poly.pdbx_strand_id
1 'polypeptide(L)'
;MLLVHIWAIDAQSDEAYLALTKREAYPVAPATVPFTLNHERSARMFTRIVELTSESGKAKELANTINEKVLPILKKQRGFVDETVLISDTEPTRVLGLSFWNSKEDAERYHQEQYPKIHEMLKHLLETEPNIRTFDVHTSTTHRIVAGKAA
;
A
#
# COMPACT_ATOMS: atom_id res chain seq x y z
N MET A 1 2.82 -0.56 -27.96
CA MET A 1 1.62 0.31 -28.03
C MET A 1 0.61 -0.19 -27.00
N LEU A 2 0.82 0.16 -25.73
CA LEU A 2 0.00 -0.32 -24.61
C LEU A 2 0.00 0.74 -23.50
N LEU A 3 -0.28 2.00 -23.89
CA LEU A 3 -0.22 3.16 -22.98
C LEU A 3 -1.46 4.08 -23.07
N VAL A 4 -2.56 3.60 -23.66
CA VAL A 4 -3.74 4.45 -23.93
C VAL A 4 -4.96 4.11 -23.05
N HIS A 5 -4.98 2.98 -22.34
CA HIS A 5 -6.20 2.52 -21.65
C HIS A 5 -6.36 2.98 -20.19
N ILE A 6 -5.40 3.72 -19.60
CA ILE A 6 -5.51 4.19 -18.20
C ILE A 6 -6.16 5.58 -18.11
N TRP A 7 -6.06 6.42 -19.14
CA TRP A 7 -6.53 7.82 -19.09
C TRP A 7 -8.02 8.01 -19.40
N ALA A 8 -8.72 6.98 -19.88
CA ALA A 8 -10.12 7.10 -20.31
C ALA A 8 -11.13 6.93 -19.16
N ILE A 9 -10.72 6.36 -18.02
CA ILE A 9 -11.62 6.13 -16.88
C ILE A 9 -11.70 7.37 -15.98
N ASP A 10 -10.60 8.12 -15.84
CA ASP A 10 -10.56 9.29 -14.95
C ASP A 10 -11.44 10.45 -15.45
N ALA A 11 -11.42 10.76 -16.75
CA ALA A 11 -12.18 11.89 -17.30
C ALA A 11 -13.71 11.70 -17.19
N GLN A 12 -14.21 10.48 -17.42
CA GLN A 12 -15.64 10.17 -17.30
C GLN A 12 -16.09 10.17 -15.83
N SER A 13 -15.20 9.78 -14.92
CA SER A 13 -15.46 9.80 -13.49
C SER A 13 -15.51 11.22 -12.94
N ASP A 14 -14.59 12.10 -13.35
CA ASP A 14 -14.56 13.51 -12.94
C ASP A 14 -15.80 14.28 -13.40
N GLU A 15 -16.26 14.06 -14.64
CA GLU A 15 -17.51 14.67 -15.11
C GLU A 15 -18.74 14.12 -14.37
N ALA A 16 -18.76 12.83 -14.04
CA ALA A 16 -19.85 12.24 -13.25
C ALA A 16 -19.87 12.81 -11.82
N TYR A 17 -18.72 13.00 -11.18
CA TYR A 17 -18.59 13.65 -9.87
C TYR A 17 -19.01 15.13 -9.92
N LEU A 18 -18.63 15.87 -10.97
CA LEU A 18 -19.02 17.27 -11.17
C LEU A 18 -20.51 17.41 -11.50
N ALA A 19 -21.11 16.45 -12.19
CA ALA A 19 -22.54 16.41 -12.50
C ALA A 19 -23.40 16.07 -11.28
N LEU A 20 -22.92 15.20 -10.40
CA LEU A 20 -23.58 14.85 -9.14
C LEU A 20 -23.53 16.02 -8.13
N THR A 21 -22.39 16.68 -8.01
CA THR A 21 -22.22 17.84 -7.11
C THR A 21 -22.98 19.10 -7.56
N LYS A 22 -23.24 19.27 -8.87
CA LYS A 22 -24.10 20.35 -9.38
C LYS A 22 -25.60 20.15 -9.16
N ARG A 23 -26.06 18.94 -8.84
CA ARG A 23 -27.51 18.63 -8.71
C ARG A 23 -28.05 18.72 -7.28
N GLU A 24 -27.22 18.73 -6.25
CA GLU A 24 -27.65 18.86 -4.86
C GLU A 24 -27.28 20.23 -4.27
N ALA A 25 -27.98 21.26 -4.70
CA ALA A 25 -28.06 22.51 -3.95
C ALA A 25 -29.27 22.43 -2.99
N TYR A 26 -29.10 21.76 -1.84
CA TYR A 26 -30.00 21.90 -0.70
C TYR A 26 -29.33 22.78 0.37
N PRO A 27 -30.02 23.79 0.94
CA PRO A 27 -29.40 24.70 1.89
C PRO A 27 -29.31 24.00 3.25
N VAL A 28 -28.11 23.55 3.64
CA VAL A 28 -27.83 23.19 5.03
C VAL A 28 -27.18 24.39 5.70
N ALA A 29 -27.83 24.89 6.75
CA ALA A 29 -27.40 26.02 7.57
C ALA A 29 -25.96 25.87 8.08
N PRO A 30 -25.23 26.97 8.35
CA PRO A 30 -23.82 26.90 8.71
C PRO A 30 -23.66 26.40 10.15
N ALA A 31 -23.46 25.10 10.32
CA ALA A 31 -22.85 24.57 11.53
C ALA A 31 -21.33 24.66 11.35
N THR A 32 -20.72 25.71 11.91
CA THR A 32 -19.27 25.80 12.09
C THR A 32 -18.82 24.77 13.13
N VAL A 33 -18.72 23.51 12.70
CA VAL A 33 -17.82 22.56 13.34
C VAL A 33 -16.50 22.74 12.60
N PRO A 34 -15.45 23.30 13.22
CA PRO A 34 -14.15 23.33 12.58
C PRO A 34 -13.68 21.88 12.51
N PHE A 35 -13.95 21.22 11.39
CA PHE A 35 -13.17 20.05 11.01
C PHE A 35 -11.80 20.60 10.63
N THR A 36 -10.97 20.85 11.64
CA THR A 36 -9.54 20.96 11.46
C THR A 36 -9.08 19.58 11.03
N LEU A 37 -9.23 19.29 9.73
CA LEU A 37 -8.41 18.30 9.07
C LEU A 37 -7.01 18.91 9.17
N ASN A 38 -6.31 18.54 10.23
CA ASN A 38 -4.87 18.65 10.31
C ASN A 38 -4.36 17.95 9.05
N HIS A 39 -4.20 18.73 7.98
CA HIS A 39 -3.34 18.39 6.88
C HIS A 39 -1.94 18.50 7.45
N GLU A 40 -1.60 17.52 8.29
CA GLU A 40 -0.22 17.16 8.49
C GLU A 40 0.31 16.93 7.08
N ARG A 41 1.19 17.85 6.68
CA ARG A 41 1.94 17.88 5.43
C ARG A 41 2.08 16.46 4.90
N SER A 42 1.58 16.20 3.68
CA SER A 42 1.78 14.94 2.97
C SER A 42 3.22 14.48 3.18
N ALA A 43 3.43 13.58 4.14
CA ALA A 43 4.74 13.06 4.46
C ALA A 43 5.06 12.17 3.27
N ARG A 44 6.26 12.32 2.70
CA ARG A 44 6.74 11.44 1.62
C ARG A 44 6.71 10.01 2.16
N MET A 45 5.62 9.30 1.86
CA MET A 45 5.41 7.93 2.30
C MET A 45 6.37 7.03 1.54
N PHE A 46 6.82 5.98 2.19
CA PHE A 46 7.77 5.03 1.65
C PHE A 46 7.10 3.66 1.52
N THR A 47 7.44 2.93 0.47
CA THR A 47 6.94 1.57 0.30
C THR A 47 8.08 0.59 0.06
N ARG A 48 7.90 -0.62 0.59
CA ARG A 48 8.73 -1.77 0.25
C ARG A 48 7.86 -2.79 -0.47
N ILE A 49 8.34 -3.22 -1.63
CA ILE A 49 7.82 -4.35 -2.39
C ILE A 49 8.75 -5.53 -2.12
N VAL A 50 8.19 -6.62 -1.64
CA VAL A 50 8.89 -7.88 -1.38
C VAL A 50 8.34 -8.91 -2.36
N GLU A 51 9.18 -9.33 -3.29
CA GLU A 51 8.86 -10.40 -4.23
C GLU A 51 9.33 -11.73 -3.62
N LEU A 52 8.38 -12.64 -3.40
CA LEU A 52 8.60 -13.95 -2.80
C LEU A 52 8.32 -15.04 -3.82
N THR A 53 9.23 -16.01 -3.90
CA THR A 53 9.01 -17.27 -4.62
C THR A 53 8.74 -18.35 -3.58
N SER A 54 7.51 -18.82 -3.52
CA SER A 54 7.11 -19.92 -2.65
C SER A 54 7.52 -21.27 -3.21
N GLU A 55 7.69 -22.25 -2.32
CA GLU A 55 7.73 -23.66 -2.69
C GLU A 55 6.47 -24.06 -3.50
N SER A 56 6.62 -25.04 -4.39
CA SER A 56 5.52 -25.50 -5.25
C SER A 56 4.27 -25.86 -4.44
N GLY A 57 3.13 -25.24 -4.80
CA GLY A 57 1.85 -25.44 -4.12
C GLY A 57 1.67 -24.68 -2.80
N LYS A 58 2.67 -23.92 -2.33
CA LYS A 58 2.61 -23.23 -1.02
C LYS A 58 2.28 -21.74 -1.08
N ALA A 59 2.05 -21.15 -2.26
CA ALA A 59 1.79 -19.70 -2.38
C ALA A 59 0.66 -19.19 -1.47
N LYS A 60 -0.46 -19.93 -1.37
CA LYS A 60 -1.58 -19.58 -0.49
C LYS A 60 -1.23 -19.72 0.99
N GLU A 61 -0.46 -20.74 1.37
CA GLU A 61 0.02 -20.93 2.74
C GLU A 61 0.98 -19.81 3.14
N LEU A 62 1.88 -19.40 2.23
CA LEU A 62 2.76 -18.25 2.40
C LEU A 62 1.96 -16.97 2.61
N ALA A 63 0.99 -16.67 1.74
CA ALA A 63 0.15 -15.47 1.86
C ALA A 63 -0.66 -15.45 3.17
N ASN A 64 -1.23 -16.60 3.56
CA ASN A 64 -1.94 -16.73 4.84
C ASN A 64 -0.99 -16.52 6.02
N THR A 65 0.22 -17.09 5.97
CA THR A 65 1.23 -16.92 7.02
C THR A 65 1.64 -15.46 7.17
N ILE A 66 1.78 -14.73 6.05
CA ILE A 66 2.04 -13.29 6.08
C ILE A 66 0.89 -12.56 6.80
N ASN A 67 -0.36 -12.82 6.40
CA ASN A 67 -1.52 -12.15 6.99
C ASN A 67 -1.72 -12.47 8.49
N GLU A 68 -1.54 -13.73 8.88
CA GLU A 68 -1.83 -14.19 10.24
C GLU A 68 -0.68 -13.93 11.22
N LYS A 69 0.58 -14.06 10.75
CA LYS A 69 1.75 -14.01 11.64
C LYS A 69 2.63 -12.79 11.41
N VAL A 70 2.79 -12.32 10.18
CA VAL A 70 3.67 -11.19 9.86
C VAL A 70 2.95 -9.85 10.04
N LEU A 71 1.72 -9.71 9.54
CA LEU A 71 0.96 -8.48 9.65
C LEU A 71 0.78 -7.97 11.09
N PRO A 72 0.54 -8.83 12.11
CA PRO A 72 0.52 -8.37 13.50
C PRO A 72 1.86 -7.81 14.01
N ILE A 73 2.99 -8.26 13.45
CA ILE A 73 4.32 -7.71 13.78
C ILE A 73 4.48 -6.34 13.12
N LEU A 74 4.10 -6.23 11.85
CA LEU A 74 4.13 -4.97 11.08
C LEU A 74 3.28 -3.88 11.74
N LYS A 75 2.05 -4.21 12.14
CA LYS A 75 1.12 -3.29 12.84
C LYS A 75 1.66 -2.71 14.15
N LYS A 76 2.66 -3.35 14.76
CA LYS A 76 3.30 -2.85 16.00
C LYS A 76 4.49 -1.94 15.71
N GLN A 77 4.95 -1.86 14.47
CA GLN A 77 6.09 -1.03 14.10
C GLN A 77 5.66 0.42 14.00
N ARG A 78 6.47 1.31 14.59
CA ARG A 78 6.28 2.76 14.42
C ARG A 78 6.38 3.09 12.93
N GLY A 79 5.40 3.83 12.43
CA GLY A 79 5.36 4.30 11.05
C GLY A 79 4.79 3.30 10.05
N PHE A 80 4.38 2.09 10.45
CA PHE A 80 3.63 1.21 9.56
C PHE A 80 2.26 1.81 9.22
N VAL A 81 1.87 1.74 7.96
CA VAL A 81 0.62 2.31 7.43
C VAL A 81 -0.32 1.20 6.97
N ASP A 82 0.12 0.35 6.05
CA ASP A 82 -0.67 -0.75 5.51
C ASP A 82 0.19 -1.83 4.85
N GLU A 83 -0.43 -2.99 4.57
CA GLU A 83 0.16 -4.11 3.84
C GLU A 83 -0.83 -4.66 2.81
N THR A 84 -0.38 -4.86 1.58
CA THR A 84 -1.11 -5.59 0.54
C THR A 84 -0.35 -6.84 0.14
N VAL A 85 -0.99 -8.01 0.25
CA VAL A 85 -0.43 -9.30 -0.19
C VAL A 85 -1.14 -9.77 -1.44
N LEU A 86 -0.38 -10.07 -2.50
CA LEU A 86 -0.88 -10.50 -3.79
C LEU A 86 -0.31 -11.87 -4.14
N ILE A 87 -1.14 -12.75 -4.69
CA ILE A 87 -0.71 -14.02 -5.29
C ILE A 87 -0.84 -13.85 -6.80
N SER A 88 0.20 -14.20 -7.56
CA SER A 88 0.16 -14.11 -9.03
C SER A 88 -0.86 -15.10 -9.60
N ASP A 89 -1.61 -14.66 -10.61
CA ASP A 89 -2.55 -15.48 -11.37
C ASP A 89 -1.89 -16.27 -12.52
N THR A 90 -0.67 -15.87 -12.90
CA THR A 90 0.08 -16.41 -14.04
C THR A 90 1.35 -17.15 -13.61
N GLU A 91 1.84 -16.90 -12.40
CA GLU A 91 3.04 -17.50 -11.83
C GLU A 91 2.70 -18.15 -10.48
N PRO A 92 2.33 -19.45 -10.45
CA PRO A 92 1.70 -20.10 -9.30
C PRO A 92 2.49 -20.07 -7.99
N THR A 93 3.82 -19.84 -8.05
CA THR A 93 4.70 -19.74 -6.89
C THR A 93 4.96 -18.32 -6.45
N ARG A 94 4.62 -17.30 -7.25
CA ARG A 94 4.95 -15.89 -6.98
C ARG A 94 3.92 -15.24 -6.06
N VAL A 95 4.43 -14.64 -4.99
CA VAL A 95 3.69 -13.82 -4.02
C VAL A 95 4.38 -12.45 -3.90
N LEU A 96 3.60 -11.38 -3.85
CA LEU A 96 4.10 -10.03 -3.59
C LEU A 96 3.56 -9.52 -2.25
N GLY A 97 4.43 -8.96 -1.41
CA GLY A 97 4.06 -8.18 -0.24
C GLY A 97 4.41 -6.72 -0.46
N LEU A 98 3.43 -5.82 -0.33
CA LEU A 98 3.62 -4.37 -0.46
C LEU A 98 3.32 -3.74 0.89
N SER A 99 4.36 -3.23 1.54
CA SER A 99 4.26 -2.54 2.82
C SER A 99 4.37 -1.03 2.63
N PHE A 100 3.57 -0.27 3.38
CA PHE A 100 3.54 1.19 3.35
C PHE A 100 3.96 1.77 4.69
N TRP A 101 4.76 2.82 4.65
CA TRP A 101 5.42 3.41 5.82
C TRP A 101 5.42 4.92 5.77
N ASN A 102 5.19 5.58 6.91
CA ASN A 102 5.22 7.05 7.03
C ASN A 102 6.55 7.66 6.59
N SER A 103 7.66 6.93 6.74
CA SER A 103 8.99 7.37 6.36
C SER A 103 9.88 6.18 5.97
N LYS A 104 10.97 6.45 5.24
CA LYS A 104 12.00 5.47 4.94
C LYS A 104 12.69 4.99 6.22
N GLU A 105 12.97 5.89 7.15
CA GLU A 105 13.64 5.60 8.41
C GLU A 105 12.85 4.60 9.27
N ASP A 106 11.52 4.69 9.24
CA ASP A 106 10.65 3.73 9.91
C ASP A 106 10.71 2.34 9.27
N ALA A 107 10.73 2.27 7.94
CA ALA A 107 10.85 1.02 7.20
C ALA A 107 12.22 0.35 7.40
N GLU A 108 13.31 1.12 7.44
CA GLU A 108 14.66 0.62 7.66
C GLU A 108 14.88 0.11 9.09
N ARG A 109 14.34 0.81 10.09
CA ARG A 109 14.37 0.33 11.48
C ARG A 109 13.66 -1.01 11.61
N TYR A 110 12.45 -1.11 11.05
CA TYR A 110 11.74 -2.39 10.96
C TYR A 110 12.60 -3.46 10.27
N HIS A 111 13.25 -3.12 9.16
CA HIS A 111 14.08 -4.07 8.40
C HIS A 111 15.24 -4.60 9.25
N GLN A 112 15.91 -3.75 10.02
CA GLN A 112 17.02 -4.19 10.87
C GLN A 112 16.55 -5.04 12.06
N GLU A 113 15.44 -4.65 12.70
CA GLU A 113 15.02 -5.23 13.98
C GLU A 113 14.16 -6.49 13.84
N GLN A 114 13.27 -6.54 12.85
CA GLN A 114 12.21 -7.56 12.77
C GLN A 114 12.28 -8.43 11.52
N TYR A 115 12.80 -7.91 10.41
CA TYR A 115 12.86 -8.67 9.16
C TYR A 115 13.64 -9.99 9.28
N PRO A 116 14.79 -10.10 9.99
CA PRO A 116 15.48 -11.38 10.15
C PRO A 116 14.59 -12.45 10.80
N LYS A 117 13.80 -12.07 11.81
CA LYS A 117 12.86 -12.98 12.49
C LYS A 117 11.72 -13.40 11.57
N ILE A 118 11.17 -12.45 10.81
CA ILE A 118 10.10 -12.73 9.83
C ILE A 118 10.63 -13.63 8.72
N HIS A 119 11.85 -13.39 8.24
CA HIS A 119 12.49 -14.22 7.23
C HIS A 119 12.62 -15.67 7.71
N GLU A 120 13.16 -15.89 8.91
CA GLU A 120 13.27 -17.24 9.48
C GLU A 120 11.90 -17.91 9.69
N MET A 121 10.85 -17.16 10.04
CA MET A 121 9.48 -17.69 10.10
C MET A 121 8.96 -18.16 8.74
N LEU A 122 9.32 -17.49 7.65
CA LEU A 122 8.81 -17.78 6.30
C LEU A 122 9.70 -18.75 5.52
N LYS A 123 10.96 -18.91 5.89
CA LYS A 123 12.00 -19.66 5.17
C LYS A 123 11.58 -21.04 4.66
N HIS A 124 10.83 -21.80 5.46
CA HIS A 124 10.35 -23.14 5.10
C HIS A 124 9.25 -23.18 4.01
N LEU A 125 8.75 -22.01 3.62
CA LEU A 125 7.76 -21.80 2.57
C LEU A 125 8.37 -21.18 1.31
N LEU A 126 9.65 -20.81 1.33
CA LEU A 126 10.33 -20.09 0.26
C LEU A 126 11.26 -21.02 -0.52
N GLU A 127 11.17 -20.97 -1.84
CA GLU A 127 12.11 -21.66 -2.74
C GLU A 127 13.42 -20.87 -2.88
N THR A 128 13.33 -19.54 -2.88
CA THR A 128 14.49 -18.63 -2.98
C THR A 128 14.40 -17.48 -1.99
N GLU A 129 15.54 -16.84 -1.75
CA GLU A 129 15.60 -15.61 -0.96
C GLU A 129 14.70 -14.51 -1.56
N PRO A 130 13.93 -13.76 -0.74
CA PRO A 130 13.05 -12.71 -1.25
C PRO A 130 13.82 -11.55 -1.90
N ASN A 131 13.29 -11.02 -3.00
CA ASN A 131 13.81 -9.78 -3.59
C ASN A 131 13.09 -8.57 -2.98
N ILE A 132 13.83 -7.60 -2.45
CA ILE A 132 13.26 -6.40 -1.83
C ILE A 132 13.58 -5.20 -2.70
N ARG A 133 12.54 -4.43 -3.02
CA ARG A 133 12.64 -3.16 -3.73
C ARG A 133 11.95 -2.07 -2.93
N THR A 134 12.45 -0.85 -3.03
CA THR A 134 12.00 0.27 -2.22
C THR A 134 11.70 1.49 -3.07
N PHE A 135 10.64 2.22 -2.74
CA PHE A 135 10.18 3.36 -3.51
C PHE A 135 9.60 4.46 -2.61
N ASP A 136 9.74 5.70 -3.04
CA ASP A 136 8.91 6.80 -2.53
C ASP A 136 7.52 6.70 -3.18
N VAL A 137 6.47 6.76 -2.37
CA VAL A 137 5.10 6.73 -2.85
C VAL A 137 4.76 8.10 -3.42
N HIS A 138 4.51 8.15 -4.72
CA HIS A 138 4.12 9.39 -5.41
C HIS A 138 2.65 9.77 -5.12
N THR A 139 1.72 8.83 -5.33
CA THR A 139 0.28 8.99 -5.10
C THR A 139 -0.34 7.65 -4.70
N SER A 140 -1.37 7.66 -3.85
CA SER A 140 -2.22 6.49 -3.57
C SER A 140 -3.68 6.94 -3.48
N THR A 141 -4.61 6.09 -3.94
CA THR A 141 -6.06 6.34 -3.89
C THR A 141 -6.72 5.64 -2.71
N THR A 142 -6.21 4.46 -2.32
CA THR A 142 -6.70 3.67 -1.16
C THR A 142 -6.37 4.36 0.16
N HIS A 143 -5.19 4.98 0.23
CA HIS A 143 -4.81 5.92 1.29
C HIS A 143 -4.94 7.29 0.65
N ARG A 144 -5.81 8.20 1.12
CA ARG A 144 -5.97 9.55 0.56
C ARG A 144 -4.68 10.36 0.67
N ILE A 145 -3.70 10.07 -0.19
CA ILE A 145 -2.40 10.73 -0.24
C ILE A 145 -2.48 11.68 -1.42
N VAL A 146 -2.70 12.96 -1.12
CA VAL A 146 -2.69 14.01 -2.14
C VAL A 146 -1.26 14.12 -2.66
N ALA A 147 -1.10 13.99 -3.98
CA ALA A 147 0.18 14.10 -4.67
C ALA A 147 0.90 15.39 -4.24
N GLY A 148 2.19 15.27 -3.93
CA GLY A 148 3.03 16.42 -3.62
C GLY A 148 3.11 17.36 -4.84
N LYS A 149 2.91 18.66 -4.64
CA LYS A 149 3.13 19.66 -5.69
C LYS A 149 4.61 19.66 -6.12
N ALA A 150 4.85 19.59 -7.42
CA ALA A 150 6.13 19.99 -8.00
C ALA A 150 6.33 21.50 -7.81
N ALA A 151 7.57 21.90 -7.50
CA ALA A 151 7.99 23.30 -7.39
C ALA A 151 8.23 23.91 -8.77
#